data_AF-A0A957JHI0-F1
#
_entry.id   AF-A0A957JHI0-F1
#
_cell.length_a   1.000
_cell.length_b   1.000
_cell.length_c   1.000
_cell.angle_alpha   90.00
_cell.angle_beta   90.00
_cell.angle_gamma   90.00
#
_symmetry.space_group_name_H-M   'P 1'
#
loop_
_entity.id
_entity.type
_entity.pdbx_description
1 polymer ?
#
loop_
_entity_poly.entity_id
_entity_poly.type
_entity_poly.pdbx_seq_one_letter_code
_entity_poly.pdbx_strand_id
1 'polypeptide(L)' 'GVTYVAEIYADDPAGDWQTNPLALTITQMLVDSETLLTLRLAAGGGQAIRFRPATPAELAP' A
#
# COMPACT_ATOMS: atom_id res chain seq x y z
N GLY A 1 -14.71 -12.92 -8.91
CA GLY A 1 -13.72 -11.95 -9.41
C GLY A 1 -12.33 -12.49 -9.21
N VAL A 2 -11.30 -11.80 -9.71
CA VAL A 2 -9.89 -12.11 -9.40
C VAL A 2 -9.47 -11.26 -8.21
N THR A 3 -8.86 -11.90 -7.21
CA THR A 3 -8.31 -11.21 -6.03
C THR A 3 -6.83 -10.92 -6.25
N TYR A 4 -6.42 -9.72 -5.87
CA TYR A 4 -5.06 -9.23 -5.97
C TYR A 4 -4.52 -8.90 -4.59
N VAL A 5 -3.21 -8.95 -4.44
CA VAL A 5 -2.51 -8.28 -3.34
C VAL A 5 -2.17 -6.87 -3.82
N ALA A 6 -2.68 -5.87 -3.11
CA ALA A 6 -2.26 -4.49 -3.25
C ALA A 6 -1.11 -4.22 -2.28
N GLU A 7 0.07 -3.96 -2.81
CA GLU A 7 1.25 -3.52 -2.05
C GLU A 7 1.31 -1.99 -2.16
N ILE A 8 1.05 -1.30 -1.05
CA ILE A 8 0.91 0.15 -0.98
C ILE A 8 2.17 0.72 -0.34
N TYR A 9 2.86 1.58 -1.07
CA TYR A 9 4.05 2.30 -0.65
C TYR A 9 3.66 3.76 -0.45
N ALA A 10 3.67 4.23 0.79
CA ALA A 10 3.30 5.59 1.15
C ALA A 10 4.36 6.26 2.02
N ASP A 11 4.54 7.56 1.83
CA ASP A 11 5.36 8.39 2.72
C ASP A 11 4.81 8.29 4.15
N ASP A 12 5.69 8.04 5.13
CA ASP A 12 5.28 8.01 6.53
C ASP A 12 4.80 9.41 6.95
N PRO A 13 3.58 9.58 7.46
CA PRO A 13 3.09 10.87 7.96
C PRO A 13 3.93 11.44 9.11
N ALA A 14 4.73 10.62 9.80
CA ALA A 14 5.69 11.04 10.83
C ALA A 14 7.14 11.13 10.33
N GLY A 15 7.37 10.94 9.03
CA GLY A 15 8.69 10.98 8.40
C GLY A 15 9.33 12.37 8.52
N ASP A 16 10.24 12.52 9.46
CA ASP A 16 11.12 13.67 9.56
C ASP A 16 12.37 13.43 8.71
N TRP A 17 12.61 14.30 7.73
CA TRP A 17 13.76 14.21 6.82
C TRP A 17 15.11 14.30 7.55
N GLN A 18 15.16 14.86 8.77
CA GLN A 18 16.38 14.93 9.58
C GLN A 18 16.67 13.64 10.36
N THR A 19 15.63 12.93 10.83
CA THR A 19 15.79 11.80 11.75
C THR A 19 15.47 10.44 11.13
N ASN A 20 14.63 10.38 10.08
CA ASN A 20 14.30 9.15 9.35
C ASN A 20 13.95 9.42 7.87
N PRO A 21 14.93 9.75 7.02
CA PRO A 21 14.71 10.10 5.61
C PRO A 21 14.20 8.95 4.73
N LEU A 22 14.11 7.72 5.26
CA LEU A 22 13.61 6.52 4.57
C LEU A 22 12.30 6.00 5.18
N ALA A 23 11.59 6.82 5.96
CA ALA A 23 10.32 6.45 6.57
C ALA A 23 9.25 6.19 5.49
N LEU A 24 9.19 4.93 5.02
CA LEU A 24 8.25 4.44 4.04
C LEU A 24 7.34 3.43 4.73
N THR A 25 6.04 3.68 4.69
CA THR A 25 5.05 2.70 5.15
C THR A 25 4.68 1.79 3.99
N ILE A 26 5.02 0.51 4.10
CA ILE A 26 4.60 -0.53 3.16
C ILE A 26 3.48 -1.33 3.79
N THR A 27 2.31 -1.33 3.19
CA THR A 27 1.16 -2.14 3.63
C THR A 27 0.72 -3.07 2.52
N GLN A 28 0.21 -4.25 2.90
CA GLN A 28 -0.31 -5.24 1.96
C GLN A 28 -1.76 -5.56 2.34
N MET A 29 -2.66 -5.58 1.36
CA MET A 29 -4.03 -6.03 1.57
C MET A 29 -4.58 -6.76 0.35
N LEU A 30 -5.51 -7.68 0.60
CA LEU A 30 -6.28 -8.31 -0.47
C LEU A 30 -7.32 -7.33 -1.00
N VAL A 31 -7.42 -7.24 -2.32
CA VAL A 31 -8.36 -6.37 -3.02
C VAL A 31 -9.00 -7.09 -4.20
N ASP A 32 -10.15 -6.61 -4.60
CA ASP A 32 -10.85 -7.00 -5.82
C ASP A 32 -11.35 -5.75 -6.58
N SER A 33 -12.11 -5.96 -7.65
CA SER A 33 -12.67 -4.87 -8.47
C SER A 33 -13.68 -3.98 -7.74
N GLU A 34 -14.21 -4.42 -6.60
CA GLU A 34 -15.20 -3.68 -5.81
C GLU A 34 -14.55 -2.92 -4.64
N THR A 35 -13.27 -3.18 -4.37
CA THR A 35 -12.54 -2.59 -3.26
C THR A 35 -12.26 -1.09 -3.50
N LEU A 36 -12.69 -0.26 -2.55
CA LEU A 36 -12.39 1.18 -2.54
C LEU A 36 -11.15 1.46 -1.69
N LEU A 37 -10.10 2.00 -2.32
CA LEU A 37 -8.87 2.39 -1.63
C LEU A 37 -8.88 3.88 -1.29
N THR A 38 -8.62 4.20 -0.02
CA THR A 38 -8.43 5.58 0.42
C THR A 38 -6.96 5.96 0.29
N LEU A 39 -6.65 6.89 -0.59
CA LEU A 39 -5.29 7.39 -0.81
C LEU A 39 -5.02 8.58 0.12
N ARG A 40 -4.03 8.45 1.02
CA ARG A 40 -3.59 9.56 1.88
C ARG A 40 -2.27 10.09 1.34
N LEU A 41 -2.35 11.21 0.63
CA LEU A 41 -1.18 11.89 0.08
C LEU A 41 -0.67 12.90 1.11
N ALA A 42 0.57 12.75 1.55
CA ALA A 42 1.26 13.80 2.30
C ALA A 42 1.45 15.04 1.42
N ALA A 43 1.56 16.23 2.02
CA ALA A 43 1.74 17.46 1.27
C ALA A 43 3.05 17.44 0.46
N GLY A 44 2.95 17.46 -0.86
CA GLY A 44 4.10 17.38 -1.77
C GLY A 44 4.68 15.97 -1.97
N GLY A 45 4.10 14.95 -1.34
CA GLY A 45 4.50 13.55 -1.46
C GLY A 45 3.67 12.78 -2.49
N GLY A 46 3.72 11.46 -2.37
CA GLY A 46 2.96 10.55 -3.23
C GLY A 46 2.78 9.17 -2.62
N GLN A 47 2.04 8.32 -3.34
CA GLN A 47 2.01 6.89 -3.03
C GLN A 47 2.07 6.08 -4.31
N ALA A 48 2.68 4.90 -4.23
CA ALA A 48 2.67 3.90 -5.29
C ALA A 48 1.91 2.66 -4.83
N ILE A 49 1.19 2.01 -5.74
CA ILE A 49 0.50 0.75 -5.46
C ILE A 49 0.87 -0.26 -6.54
N ARG A 50 1.35 -1.43 -6.13
CA ARG A 50 1.53 -2.59 -7.01
C ARG A 50 0.40 -3.59 -6.78
N PHE A 51 -0.34 -3.91 -7.83
CA PHE A 51 -1.30 -5.00 -7.83
C PHE A 51 -0.67 -6.24 -8.46
N ARG A 52 -0.68 -7.36 -7.75
CA ARG A 52 -0.30 -8.67 -8.28
C ARG A 52 -1.38 -9.71 -7.94
N PRO A 53 -1.57 -10.75 -8.76
CA PRO A 53 -2.50 -11.83 -8.42
C PRO A 53 -2.17 -12.40 -7.04
N ALA A 54 -3.21 -12.64 -6.22
CA ALA A 54 -3.03 -13.30 -4.94
C ALA A 54 -2.66 -14.77 -5.15
N THR A 55 -1.69 -15.25 -4.38
CA THR A 55 -1.34 -16.67 -4.39
C THR A 55 -2.36 -17.47 -3.56
N PRO A 56 -2.50 -18.79 -3.80
CA PRO A 56 -3.41 -19.62 -2.99
C PRO A 56 -3.14 -19.56 -1.48
N ALA A 57 -1.88 -19.38 -1.08
CA ALA A 57 -1.50 -19.26 0.34
C ALA A 57 -1.99 -17.95 0.97
N GLU A 58 -2.03 -16.86 0.21
CA GLU A 58 -2.51 -15.55 0.69
C GLU A 58 -4.04 -15.47 0.77
N LEU A 59 -4.74 -16.34 0.04
CA LEU A 59 -6.20 -16.48 0.10
C LEU A 59 -6.66 -17.43 1.20
N ALA A 60 -5.74 -18.17 1.84
CA ALA A 60 -6.08 -19.07 2.93
C ALA A 60 -6.48 -18.26 4.18
N PRO A 61 -7.53 -18.69 4.91
CA PRO A 61 -8.04 -18.01 6.10
C PRO A 61 -7.10 -18.10 7.32
#